data_AF-V6DNF7-F1
#
_entry.id   AF-V6DNF7-F1
#
_cell.length_a   1.000
_cell.length_b   1.000
_cell.length_c   1.000
_cell.angle_alpha   90.00
_cell.angle_beta   90.00
_cell.angle_gamma   90.00
#
_symmetry.space_group_name_H-M   'P 1'
#
loop_
_entity.id
_entity.type
_entity.pdbx_description
1 polymer ?
#
loop_
_entity_poly.entity_id
_entity_poly.type
_entity_poly.pdbx_seq_one_letter_code
_entity_poly.pdbx_strand_id
1 'polypeptide(L)'
;MLITSYIPVTYQQRQHSLTKIITAIYTMITAKTGNYLVFLPSYTFLKQVVVAFNQAYPHVDTIIQETNMTRIQQEEFLKQFVSNLSKVLLGFAVLGGSFAEGIDLKGDRLNGVAIVSVGLPMLNSETNELKEYFDNKQKNGFQYAYQLPGLNNIFQAAGRVIRSSTDIGVVLLIDSRFSTARYTPFFPPHWKYAHVVHNKLELQNNLFKFWDNKNTGS
;
A
#
# COMPACT_ATOMS: atom_id res chain seq x y z
N MET A 1 2.59 3.30 -11.51
CA MET A 1 2.98 2.73 -10.21
C MET A 1 4.34 3.25 -9.80
N LEU A 2 4.53 3.57 -8.52
CA LEU A 2 5.76 4.12 -7.96
C LEU A 2 6.30 3.23 -6.83
N ILE A 3 7.62 3.12 -6.71
CA ILE A 3 8.30 2.31 -5.69
C ILE A 3 9.35 3.16 -4.98
N THR A 4 9.28 3.27 -3.66
CA THR A 4 10.30 4.01 -2.89
C THR A 4 11.49 3.11 -2.55
N SER A 5 12.66 3.36 -3.13
CA SER A 5 13.88 2.57 -2.84
C SER A 5 14.60 2.99 -1.57
N TYR A 6 14.21 4.12 -0.96
CA TYR A 6 14.93 4.81 0.12
C TYR A 6 14.26 4.69 1.51
N ILE A 7 13.21 3.89 1.61
CA ILE A 7 12.41 3.69 2.83
C ILE A 7 12.43 2.21 3.22
N PRO A 8 13.37 1.76 4.07
CA PRO A 8 13.35 0.39 4.58
C PRO A 8 12.23 0.20 5.62
N VAL A 9 11.39 -0.82 5.47
CA VAL A 9 10.25 -1.09 6.40
C VAL A 9 10.33 -2.48 7.04
N THR A 10 11.53 -3.02 7.15
CA THR A 10 11.78 -4.20 8.02
C THR A 10 11.46 -3.84 9.48
N TYR A 11 11.12 -4.84 10.30
CA TYR A 11 10.71 -4.61 11.69
C TYR A 11 11.68 -3.70 12.47
N GLN A 12 12.98 -3.93 12.32
CA GLN A 12 14.06 -3.16 12.95
C GLN A 12 14.15 -1.70 12.45
N GLN A 13 13.74 -1.43 11.21
CA GLN A 13 13.87 -0.13 10.56
C GLN A 13 12.60 0.72 10.67
N ARG A 14 11.45 0.13 11.02
CA ARG A 14 10.14 0.81 11.04
C ARG A 14 10.13 2.11 11.83
N GLN A 15 10.71 2.12 13.04
CA GLN A 15 10.77 3.34 13.84
C GLN A 15 11.62 4.43 13.18
N HIS A 16 12.81 4.08 12.70
CA HIS A 16 13.70 5.01 11.98
C HIS A 16 13.10 5.53 10.66
N SER A 17 12.28 4.71 10.00
CA SER A 17 11.62 5.06 8.74
C SER A 17 10.27 5.76 8.91
N LEU A 18 9.74 5.88 10.14
CA LEU A 18 8.38 6.37 10.38
C LEU A 18 8.13 7.75 9.76
N THR A 19 9.04 8.70 9.97
CA THR A 19 8.96 10.04 9.36
C THR A 19 8.96 9.99 7.83
N LYS A 20 9.77 9.10 7.23
CA LYS A 20 9.83 8.93 5.77
C LYS A 20 8.53 8.32 5.24
N ILE A 21 7.93 7.37 5.95
CA ILE A 21 6.66 6.73 5.59
C ILE A 21 5.54 7.77 5.57
N ILE A 22 5.35 8.52 6.68
CA ILE A 22 4.28 9.54 6.73
C ILE A 22 4.50 10.66 5.73
N THR A 23 5.76 11.04 5.47
CA THR A 23 6.10 12.04 4.44
C THR A 23 5.76 11.53 3.04
N ALA A 24 6.04 10.26 2.73
CA ALA A 24 5.71 9.66 1.44
C ALA A 24 4.19 9.57 1.23
N ILE A 25 3.44 9.18 2.26
CA ILE A 25 1.96 9.18 2.25
C ILE A 25 1.44 10.60 2.01
N TYR A 26 1.92 11.58 2.76
CA TYR A 26 1.50 12.98 2.61
C TYR A 26 1.86 13.54 1.22
N THR A 27 3.02 13.19 0.68
CA THR A 27 3.44 13.58 -0.67
C THR A 27 2.49 13.00 -1.73
N MET A 28 2.02 11.75 -1.55
CA MET A 28 1.04 11.12 -2.44
C MET A 28 -0.29 11.87 -2.44
N ILE A 29 -0.86 12.12 -1.27
CA ILE A 29 -2.20 12.68 -1.16
C ILE A 29 -2.28 14.17 -1.51
N THR A 30 -1.16 14.90 -1.43
CA THR A 30 -1.11 16.33 -1.80
C THR A 30 -0.95 16.56 -3.30
N ALA A 31 -0.61 15.52 -4.07
CA ALA A 31 -0.46 15.64 -5.52
C ALA A 31 -1.81 15.79 -6.25
N LYS A 32 -2.90 15.31 -5.66
CA LYS A 32 -4.26 15.42 -6.19
C LYS A 32 -5.28 15.26 -5.05
N THR A 33 -6.20 16.21 -4.90
CA THR A 33 -7.35 16.04 -3.98
C THR A 33 -8.18 14.83 -4.38
N GLY A 34 -8.53 13.99 -3.40
CA GLY A 34 -9.30 12.77 -3.62
C GLY A 34 -9.19 11.77 -2.47
N ASN A 35 -9.51 10.53 -2.81
CA ASN A 35 -9.62 9.38 -1.92
C ASN A 35 -8.36 8.51 -1.96
N TYR A 36 -7.79 8.21 -0.79
CA TYR A 36 -6.60 7.39 -0.69
C TYR A 36 -6.72 6.34 0.40
N LEU A 37 -6.15 5.15 0.17
CA LEU A 37 -6.11 4.08 1.17
C LEU A 37 -4.67 3.62 1.40
N VAL A 38 -4.26 3.51 2.65
CA VAL A 38 -2.93 3.03 3.06
C VAL A 38 -3.07 1.67 3.70
N PHE A 39 -2.37 0.67 3.17
CA PHE A 39 -2.28 -0.65 3.76
C PHE A 39 -1.00 -0.81 4.57
N LEU A 40 -1.17 -1.29 5.80
CA LEU A 40 -0.11 -1.53 6.77
C LEU A 40 0.00 -3.02 7.09
N PRO A 41 1.18 -3.54 7.44
CA PRO A 41 1.42 -4.96 7.67
C PRO A 41 0.80 -5.51 8.97
N SER A 42 0.34 -4.65 9.89
CA SER A 42 -0.31 -5.07 11.13
C SER A 42 -1.07 -3.92 11.79
N TYR A 43 -2.04 -4.23 12.66
CA TYR A 43 -2.76 -3.24 13.46
C TYR A 43 -1.83 -2.43 14.36
N THR A 44 -0.81 -3.06 14.96
CA THR A 44 0.17 -2.37 15.80
C THR A 44 0.92 -1.29 15.01
N PHE A 45 1.37 -1.60 13.79
CA PHE A 45 2.08 -0.62 12.97
C PHE A 45 1.13 0.42 12.37
N LEU A 46 -0.10 0.03 12.02
CA LEU A 46 -1.17 0.95 11.63
C LEU A 46 -1.39 2.03 12.69
N LYS A 47 -1.59 1.65 13.96
CA LYS A 47 -1.76 2.61 15.05
C LYS A 47 -0.57 3.56 15.17
N GLN A 48 0.66 3.06 15.07
CA GLN A 48 1.88 3.88 15.13
C GLN A 48 1.94 4.90 13.98
N VAL A 49 1.65 4.46 12.75
CA VAL A 49 1.67 5.33 11.57
C VAL A 49 0.56 6.39 11.65
N VAL A 50 -0.65 6.01 12.06
CA VAL A 50 -1.79 6.93 12.20
C VAL A 50 -1.50 8.01 13.24
N VAL A 51 -1.00 7.64 14.42
CA VAL A 51 -0.67 8.61 15.48
C VAL A 51 0.36 9.62 14.97
N ALA A 52 1.47 9.14 14.38
CA ALA A 52 2.51 10.02 13.86
C ALA A 52 2.02 10.89 12.68
N PHE A 53 1.17 10.34 11.81
CA PHE A 53 0.59 11.05 10.68
C PHE A 53 -0.34 12.17 11.14
N ASN A 54 -1.27 11.89 12.05
CA ASN A 54 -2.23 12.88 12.56
C ASN A 54 -1.55 13.96 13.40
N GLN A 55 -0.45 13.64 14.09
CA GLN A 55 0.38 14.65 14.76
C GLN A 55 1.08 15.58 13.76
N ALA A 56 1.59 15.04 12.65
CA ALA A 56 2.32 15.83 11.64
C ALA A 56 1.38 16.61 10.70
N TYR A 57 0.19 16.07 10.41
CA TYR A 57 -0.75 16.58 9.41
C TYR A 57 -2.20 16.58 9.93
N PRO A 58 -2.50 17.34 11.00
CA PRO A 58 -3.81 17.30 11.68
C PRO A 58 -4.98 17.82 10.83
N HIS A 59 -4.71 18.45 9.69
CA HIS A 59 -5.70 19.00 8.77
C HIS A 59 -6.21 18.01 7.72
N VAL A 60 -5.66 16.79 7.67
CA VAL A 60 -6.07 15.75 6.73
C VAL A 60 -7.15 14.89 7.38
N ASP A 61 -8.30 14.72 6.72
CA ASP A 61 -9.36 13.86 7.21
C ASP A 61 -8.94 12.38 7.09
N THR A 62 -8.92 11.68 8.22
CA THR A 62 -8.49 10.27 8.28
C THR A 62 -9.57 9.35 8.81
N ILE A 63 -9.69 8.17 8.22
CA ILE A 63 -10.53 7.07 8.73
C ILE A 63 -9.69 5.82 8.93
N ILE A 64 -9.99 5.05 9.96
CA ILE A 64 -9.12 3.96 10.41
C ILE A 64 -9.93 2.66 10.50
N GLN A 65 -9.38 1.58 9.94
CA GLN A 65 -9.94 0.25 10.11
C GLN A 65 -9.75 -0.20 11.56
N GLU A 66 -10.86 -0.53 12.22
CA GLU A 66 -10.86 -1.08 13.58
C GLU A 66 -10.60 -2.59 13.58
N THR A 67 -10.08 -3.10 14.69
CA THR A 67 -9.95 -4.55 14.90
C THR A 67 -11.32 -5.21 14.97
N ASN A 68 -11.47 -6.38 14.34
CA ASN A 68 -12.70 -7.19 14.37
C ASN A 68 -13.94 -6.51 13.77
N MET A 69 -13.77 -5.65 12.76
CA MET A 69 -14.90 -5.12 12.00
C MET A 69 -15.73 -6.26 11.38
N THR A 70 -17.03 -6.25 11.66
CA THR A 70 -18.02 -7.07 10.96
C THR A 70 -18.11 -6.65 9.48
N ARG A 71 -18.70 -7.49 8.63
CA ARG A 71 -18.88 -7.17 7.20
C ARG A 71 -19.61 -5.83 6.99
N ILE A 72 -20.62 -5.56 7.81
CA ILE A 72 -21.38 -4.31 7.76
C ILE A 72 -20.47 -3.12 8.11
N GLN A 73 -19.66 -3.22 9.16
CA GLN A 73 -18.73 -2.15 9.54
C GLN A 73 -17.65 -1.90 8.47
N GLN A 74 -17.19 -2.96 7.79
CA GLN A 74 -16.29 -2.84 6.65
C GLN A 74 -16.95 -2.08 5.48
N GLU A 75 -18.22 -2.38 5.21
CA GLU A 75 -18.99 -1.68 4.17
C GLU A 75 -19.23 -0.22 4.54
N GLU A 76 -19.57 0.09 5.79
CA GLU A 76 -19.70 1.48 6.28
C GLU A 76 -18.39 2.26 6.20
N PHE A 77 -17.25 1.62 6.50
CA PHE A 77 -15.94 2.21 6.27
C PHE A 77 -15.74 2.57 4.79
N LEU A 78 -16.06 1.65 3.88
CA LEU A 78 -15.89 1.87 2.43
C LEU A 78 -16.89 2.87 1.84
N LYS A 79 -18.07 3.03 2.43
CA LYS A 79 -19.08 4.02 2.01
C LYS A 79 -18.62 5.47 2.20
N GLN A 80 -17.67 5.72 3.10
CA GLN A 80 -17.11 7.06 3.33
C GLN A 80 -16.29 7.58 2.14
N PHE A 81 -15.76 6.68 1.31
CA PHE A 81 -15.08 7.04 0.06
C PHE A 81 -16.10 7.40 -1.01
N VAL A 82 -16.47 8.68 -1.08
CA VAL A 82 -17.40 9.25 -2.06
C VAL A 82 -16.64 10.05 -3.13
N SER A 83 -17.20 10.18 -4.33
CA SER A 83 -16.58 10.95 -5.42
C SER A 83 -16.70 12.47 -5.22
N ASN A 84 -15.93 13.27 -5.97
CA ASN A 84 -16.04 14.73 -6.00
C ASN A 84 -15.81 15.43 -4.64
N LEU A 85 -14.87 14.91 -3.86
CA LEU A 85 -14.50 15.52 -2.58
C LEU A 85 -13.81 16.87 -2.79
N SER A 86 -14.18 17.85 -1.96
CA SER A 86 -13.48 19.13 -1.86
C SER A 86 -12.20 19.06 -1.01
N LYS A 87 -11.99 17.95 -0.30
CA LYS A 87 -10.84 17.68 0.57
C LYS A 87 -10.32 16.26 0.37
N VAL A 88 -9.10 16.01 0.85
CA VAL A 88 -8.53 14.66 0.85
C VAL A 88 -9.19 13.82 1.94
N LEU A 89 -9.57 12.59 1.62
CA LEU A 89 -9.90 11.54 2.59
C LEU A 89 -8.82 10.45 2.55
N LEU A 90 -8.23 10.16 3.70
CA LEU A 90 -7.18 9.14 3.85
C LEU A 90 -7.63 8.00 4.77
N GLY A 91 -7.86 6.83 4.20
CA GLY A 91 -8.11 5.61 4.96
C GLY A 91 -6.83 4.87 5.35
N PHE A 92 -6.82 4.28 6.53
CA PHE A 92 -5.78 3.37 6.99
C PHE A 92 -6.36 1.99 7.28
N ALA A 93 -5.77 0.96 6.68
CA ALA A 93 -6.21 -0.43 6.82
C ALA A 93 -5.03 -1.39 6.93
N VAL A 94 -5.28 -2.60 7.41
CA VAL A 94 -4.28 -3.68 7.43
C VAL A 94 -4.30 -4.43 6.10
N LEU A 95 -3.11 -4.77 5.60
CA LEU A 95 -2.92 -5.57 4.40
C LEU A 95 -3.31 -7.03 4.69
N GLY A 96 -4.23 -7.58 3.90
CA GLY A 96 -4.72 -8.96 4.04
C GLY A 96 -5.99 -9.07 4.89
N GLY A 97 -6.64 -10.24 4.80
CA GLY A 97 -7.94 -10.51 5.40
C GLY A 97 -9.13 -10.08 4.52
N SER A 98 -10.34 -10.41 4.97
CA SER A 98 -11.60 -10.21 4.22
C SER A 98 -11.87 -8.76 3.82
N PHE A 99 -11.28 -7.80 4.53
CA PHE A 99 -11.42 -6.37 4.24
C PHE A 99 -10.78 -6.00 2.90
N ALA A 100 -9.51 -6.38 2.68
CA ALA A 100 -8.80 -6.05 1.45
C ALA A 100 -9.45 -6.71 0.21
N GLU A 101 -10.08 -7.87 0.39
CA GLU A 101 -10.84 -8.56 -0.66
C GLU A 101 -12.17 -7.87 -0.99
N GLY A 102 -12.80 -7.23 -0.01
CA GLY A 102 -14.11 -6.58 -0.11
C GLY A 102 -14.13 -5.18 -0.70
N ILE A 103 -12.97 -4.61 -1.06
CA ILE A 103 -12.88 -3.24 -1.57
C ILE A 103 -13.47 -3.16 -2.98
N ASP A 104 -14.63 -2.51 -3.08
CA ASP A 104 -15.28 -2.15 -4.36
C ASP A 104 -15.47 -0.64 -4.52
N LEU A 105 -14.35 0.08 -4.65
CA LEU A 105 -14.32 1.50 -4.95
C LEU A 105 -14.02 1.69 -6.45
N LYS A 106 -14.89 2.43 -7.16
CA LYS A 106 -14.82 2.62 -8.62
C LYS A 106 -14.61 4.08 -8.97
N GLY A 107 -13.89 4.36 -10.07
CA GLY A 107 -13.62 5.71 -10.54
C GLY A 107 -12.96 6.59 -9.47
N ASP A 108 -13.46 7.81 -9.32
CA ASP A 108 -12.92 8.83 -8.39
C ASP A 108 -13.14 8.51 -6.89
N ARG A 109 -13.75 7.35 -6.57
CA ARG A 109 -13.86 6.88 -5.18
C ARG A 109 -12.54 6.35 -4.63
N LEU A 110 -11.52 6.12 -5.47
CA LEU A 110 -10.19 5.72 -5.02
C LEU A 110 -9.10 6.20 -6.00
N ASN A 111 -8.46 7.33 -5.68
CA ASN A 111 -7.43 7.95 -6.52
C ASN A 111 -6.03 7.35 -6.29
N GLY A 112 -5.81 6.68 -5.16
CA GLY A 112 -4.56 5.96 -4.97
C GLY A 112 -4.50 5.08 -3.75
N VAL A 113 -3.53 4.16 -3.78
CA VAL A 113 -3.21 3.28 -2.66
C VAL A 113 -1.73 3.32 -2.38
N ALA A 114 -1.39 3.43 -1.10
CA ALA A 114 -0.06 3.16 -0.60
C ALA A 114 -0.02 1.80 0.09
N ILE A 115 0.97 0.97 -0.23
CA ILE A 115 1.20 -0.31 0.45
C ILE A 115 2.54 -0.25 1.16
N VAL A 116 2.51 -0.32 2.48
CA VAL A 116 3.69 -0.19 3.34
C VAL A 116 4.18 -1.58 3.74
N SER A 117 5.46 -1.86 3.51
CA SER A 117 6.10 -3.19 3.64
C SER A 117 5.72 -4.20 2.56
N VAL A 118 6.59 -5.18 2.34
CA VAL A 118 6.38 -6.33 1.43
C VAL A 118 5.39 -7.39 1.95
N GLY A 119 4.56 -7.04 2.95
CA GLY A 119 3.47 -7.89 3.41
C GLY A 119 3.83 -9.30 3.90
N LEU A 120 5.04 -9.53 4.43
CA LEU A 120 5.43 -10.87 4.90
C LEU A 120 4.42 -11.35 5.97
N PRO A 121 3.94 -12.62 5.87
CA PRO A 121 3.13 -13.23 6.90
C PRO A 121 3.78 -13.13 8.29
N MET A 122 2.95 -13.12 9.34
CA MET A 122 3.47 -13.23 10.70
C MET A 122 4.19 -14.57 10.87
N LEU A 123 5.26 -14.56 11.65
CA LEU A 123 5.95 -15.77 12.03
C LEU A 123 5.02 -16.60 12.93
N ASN A 124 4.65 -17.80 12.47
CA ASN A 124 3.86 -18.76 13.24
C ASN A 124 4.33 -20.19 12.88
N SER A 125 3.91 -21.17 13.69
CA SER A 125 4.31 -22.59 13.52
C SER A 125 3.95 -23.11 12.14
N GLU A 126 2.74 -22.83 11.66
CA GLU A 126 2.24 -23.30 10.36
C GLU A 126 3.08 -22.76 9.19
N THR A 127 3.47 -21.48 9.23
CA THR A 127 4.31 -20.88 8.19
C THR A 127 5.74 -21.41 8.26
N ASN A 128 6.24 -21.71 9.47
CA ASN A 128 7.55 -22.34 9.65
C ASN A 128 7.55 -23.79 9.14
N GLU A 129 6.51 -24.57 9.41
CA GLU A 129 6.33 -25.93 8.88
C GLU A 129 6.25 -25.92 7.36
N LEU A 130 5.53 -24.95 6.77
CA LEU A 130 5.48 -24.78 5.32
C LEU A 130 6.86 -24.45 4.73
N LYS A 131 7.62 -23.58 5.40
CA LYS A 131 9.00 -23.28 5.02
C LYS A 131 9.87 -24.54 5.05
N GLU A 132 9.85 -25.29 6.15
CA GLU A 132 10.62 -26.53 6.31
C GLU A 132 10.24 -27.59 5.27
N TYR A 133 8.95 -27.74 4.98
CA TYR A 133 8.45 -28.64 3.94
C TYR A 133 9.04 -28.32 2.56
N PHE A 134 9.12 -27.04 2.18
CA PHE A 134 9.70 -26.64 0.90
C PHE A 134 11.23 -26.72 0.89
N ASP A 135 11.89 -26.41 2.01
CA ASP A 135 13.34 -26.59 2.15
C ASP A 135 13.71 -28.08 1.99
N ASN A 136 12.94 -29.00 2.60
CA ASN A 136 13.12 -30.45 2.46
C ASN A 136 12.92 -30.94 1.00
N LYS A 137 12.20 -30.17 0.18
CA LYS A 137 12.03 -30.43 -1.26
C LYS A 137 13.09 -29.74 -2.13
N GLN A 138 14.20 -29.27 -1.53
CA GLN A 138 15.27 -28.54 -2.23
C GLN A 138 14.73 -27.31 -2.99
N LYS A 139 13.66 -26.69 -2.47
CA LYS A 139 13.12 -25.42 -2.95
C LYS A 139 13.47 -24.32 -1.95
N ASN A 140 13.31 -23.06 -2.35
CA ASN A 140 13.48 -21.94 -1.44
C ASN A 140 12.26 -21.81 -0.51
N GLY A 141 12.30 -22.43 0.67
CA GLY A 141 11.16 -22.43 1.60
C GLY A 141 10.75 -21.04 2.05
N PHE A 142 11.70 -20.11 2.23
CA PHE A 142 11.37 -18.73 2.54
C PHE A 142 10.54 -18.06 1.44
N GLN A 143 10.89 -18.31 0.18
CA GLN A 143 10.18 -17.77 -0.97
C GLN A 143 8.72 -18.24 -1.00
N TYR A 144 8.48 -19.54 -0.80
CA TYR A 144 7.14 -20.12 -0.86
C TYR A 144 6.28 -19.81 0.37
N ALA A 145 6.87 -19.80 1.57
CA ALA A 145 6.13 -19.62 2.81
C ALA A 145 5.86 -18.14 3.15
N TYR A 146 6.75 -17.21 2.76
CA TYR A 146 6.62 -15.81 3.14
C TYR A 146 6.55 -14.84 1.97
N GLN A 147 7.44 -15.01 0.98
CA GLN A 147 7.61 -13.99 -0.05
C GLN A 147 6.47 -13.95 -1.06
N LEU A 148 6.14 -15.09 -1.67
CA LEU A 148 5.06 -15.18 -2.66
C LEU A 148 3.69 -14.89 -2.03
N PRO A 149 3.35 -15.42 -0.84
CA PRO A 149 2.10 -15.06 -0.16
C PRO A 149 1.99 -13.55 0.11
N GLY A 150 3.06 -12.91 0.60
CA GLY A 150 3.07 -11.47 0.84
C GLY A 150 2.85 -10.65 -0.43
N LEU A 151 3.55 -11.02 -1.52
CA LEU A 151 3.38 -10.38 -2.82
C LEU A 151 1.97 -10.57 -3.40
N ASN A 152 1.35 -11.74 -3.22
CA ASN A 152 -0.03 -11.97 -3.67
C ASN A 152 -1.01 -11.02 -3.00
N ASN A 153 -0.89 -10.79 -1.69
CA ASN A 153 -1.73 -9.81 -0.97
C ASN A 153 -1.53 -8.39 -1.52
N ILE A 154 -0.30 -8.03 -1.87
CA ILE A 154 0.05 -6.73 -2.45
C ILE A 154 -0.57 -6.57 -3.83
N PHE A 155 -0.43 -7.57 -4.70
CA PHE A 155 -0.98 -7.52 -6.06
C PHE A 155 -2.51 -7.46 -6.04
N GLN A 156 -3.14 -8.21 -5.13
CA GLN A 156 -4.59 -8.13 -4.94
C GLN A 156 -5.00 -6.73 -4.49
N ALA A 157 -4.38 -6.18 -3.45
CA ALA A 157 -4.70 -4.86 -2.93
C ALA A 157 -4.51 -3.74 -3.99
N ALA A 158 -3.41 -3.79 -4.73
CA ALA A 158 -3.12 -2.82 -5.78
C ALA A 158 -4.04 -2.99 -7.02
N GLY A 159 -4.39 -4.22 -7.37
CA GLY A 159 -5.33 -4.52 -8.46
C GLY A 159 -6.77 -4.05 -8.18
N ARG A 160 -7.12 -3.76 -6.92
CA ARG A 160 -8.41 -3.13 -6.57
C ARG A 160 -8.47 -1.64 -6.89
N VAL A 161 -7.33 -0.98 -7.15
CA VAL A 161 -7.27 0.47 -7.45
C VAL A 161 -7.51 0.75 -8.91
N ILE A 162 -6.95 -0.08 -9.78
CA ILE A 162 -6.99 0.09 -11.23
C ILE A 162 -7.75 -1.12 -11.78
N ARG A 163 -9.06 -0.96 -11.99
CA ARG A 163 -9.97 -2.09 -12.29
C ARG A 163 -10.48 -2.07 -13.73
N SER A 164 -10.54 -0.89 -14.33
CA SER A 164 -10.96 -0.68 -15.72
C SER A 164 -9.96 0.21 -16.45
N SER A 165 -10.04 0.24 -17.78
CA SER A 165 -9.22 1.11 -18.63
C SER A 165 -9.45 2.61 -18.37
N THR A 166 -10.57 2.96 -17.73
CA THR A 166 -10.95 4.33 -17.39
C THR A 166 -10.57 4.74 -15.97
N ASP A 167 -10.23 3.77 -15.09
CA ASP A 167 -9.80 4.10 -13.73
C ASP A 167 -8.38 4.68 -13.75
N ILE A 168 -8.23 5.90 -13.23
CA ILE A 168 -6.94 6.59 -13.12
C ILE A 168 -6.58 6.67 -11.65
N GLY A 169 -5.50 5.99 -11.25
CA GLY A 169 -5.03 6.03 -9.88
C GLY A 169 -3.55 5.71 -9.75
N VAL A 170 -2.99 6.10 -8.61
CA VAL A 170 -1.59 5.83 -8.25
C VAL A 170 -1.51 4.66 -7.28
N VAL A 171 -0.65 3.69 -7.59
CA VAL A 171 -0.17 2.70 -6.62
C VAL A 171 1.24 3.09 -6.18
N LEU A 172 1.43 3.28 -4.87
CA LEU A 172 2.70 3.60 -4.24
C LEU A 172 3.15 2.45 -3.33
N LEU A 173 4.28 1.82 -3.65
CA LEU A 173 4.89 0.78 -2.83
C LEU A 173 5.97 1.39 -1.92
N ILE A 174 5.79 1.24 -0.60
CA ILE A 174 6.67 1.81 0.43
C ILE A 174 7.44 0.69 1.13
N ASP A 175 8.55 0.28 0.51
CA ASP A 175 9.61 -0.54 1.08
C ASP A 175 10.77 -0.62 0.08
N SER A 176 12.01 -0.35 0.52
CA SER A 176 13.18 -0.48 -0.35
C SER A 176 13.32 -1.87 -0.96
N ARG A 177 12.83 -2.91 -0.28
CA ARG A 177 12.85 -4.31 -0.74
C ARG A 177 12.13 -4.52 -2.08
N PHE A 178 11.11 -3.73 -2.40
CA PHE A 178 10.39 -3.83 -3.69
C PHE A 178 11.28 -3.58 -4.91
N SER A 179 12.37 -2.83 -4.74
CA SER A 179 13.33 -2.52 -5.82
C SER A 179 14.48 -3.51 -5.92
N THR A 180 14.51 -4.56 -5.09
CA THR A 180 15.62 -5.52 -5.06
C THR A 180 15.42 -6.69 -6.04
N ALA A 181 16.52 -7.29 -6.50
CA ALA A 181 16.48 -8.51 -7.32
C ALA A 181 15.79 -9.70 -6.63
N ARG A 182 15.64 -9.65 -5.31
CA ARG A 182 14.86 -10.64 -4.57
C ARG A 182 13.37 -10.56 -4.92
N TYR A 183 12.79 -9.38 -5.13
CA TYR A 183 11.34 -9.20 -5.29
C TYR A 183 10.90 -8.91 -6.73
N THR A 184 11.68 -8.15 -7.48
CA THR A 184 11.33 -7.71 -8.83
C THR A 184 11.00 -8.85 -9.83
N PRO A 185 11.61 -10.06 -9.78
CA PRO A 185 11.27 -11.14 -10.70
C PRO A 185 9.84 -11.68 -10.54
N PHE A 186 9.20 -11.42 -9.39
CA PHE A 186 7.85 -11.91 -9.09
C PHE A 186 6.76 -10.91 -9.44
N PHE A 187 7.11 -9.73 -9.96
CA PHE A 187 6.12 -8.74 -10.35
C PHE A 187 5.37 -9.20 -11.60
N PRO A 188 4.05 -8.95 -11.69
CA PRO A 188 3.31 -9.28 -12.89
C PRO A 188 3.81 -8.45 -14.08
N PRO A 189 3.68 -8.93 -15.33
CA PRO A 189 4.26 -8.27 -16.50
C PRO A 189 3.89 -6.79 -16.66
N HIS A 190 2.65 -6.43 -16.31
CA HIS A 190 2.15 -5.05 -16.39
C HIS A 190 2.79 -4.11 -15.34
N TRP A 191 3.53 -4.63 -14.35
CA TRP A 191 4.28 -3.86 -13.35
C TRP A 191 5.76 -3.69 -13.73
N LYS A 192 6.21 -4.24 -14.85
CA LYS A 192 7.61 -4.13 -15.31
C LYS A 192 8.05 -2.67 -15.53
N TYR A 193 7.11 -1.77 -15.76
CA TYR A 193 7.35 -0.33 -15.94
C TYR A 193 7.13 0.49 -14.66
N ALA A 194 7.23 -0.15 -13.48
CA ALA A 194 7.21 0.54 -12.21
C ALA A 194 8.33 1.58 -12.15
N HIS A 195 8.00 2.82 -11.79
CA HIS A 195 9.00 3.86 -11.59
C HIS A 195 9.56 3.75 -10.17
N VAL A 196 10.83 3.40 -10.07
CA VAL A 196 11.56 3.45 -8.80
C VAL A 196 11.97 4.90 -8.54
N VAL A 197 11.67 5.39 -7.34
CA VAL A 197 12.05 6.73 -6.88
C VAL A 197 13.00 6.63 -5.69
N HIS A 198 14.00 7.50 -5.67
CA HIS A 198 15.15 7.39 -4.76
C HIS A 198 15.13 8.43 -3.62
N ASN A 199 14.21 9.38 -3.66
CA ASN A 199 14.02 10.39 -2.63
C ASN A 199 12.63 11.02 -2.71
N LYS A 200 12.31 11.88 -1.74
CA LYS A 200 11.04 12.61 -1.67
C LYS A 200 10.78 13.47 -2.91
N LEU A 201 11.80 14.15 -3.42
CA LEU A 201 11.66 15.06 -4.55
C LEU A 201 11.28 14.31 -5.84
N GLU A 202 11.92 13.17 -6.09
CA GLU A 202 11.55 12.29 -7.20
C GLU A 202 10.14 11.74 -7.06
N LEU A 203 9.74 11.31 -5.85
CA LEU A 203 8.37 10.88 -5.59
C LEU A 203 7.37 11.99 -5.95
N GLN A 204 7.59 13.19 -5.44
CA GLN A 204 6.75 14.36 -5.68
C GLN A 204 6.66 14.69 -7.18
N ASN A 205 7.79 14.75 -7.88
CA ASN A 205 7.84 15.07 -9.31
C ASN A 205 7.11 14.04 -10.16
N ASN A 206 7.27 12.74 -9.86
CA ASN A 206 6.57 11.70 -10.60
C ASN A 206 5.06 11.71 -10.36
N LEU A 207 4.63 11.99 -9.13
CA LEU A 207 3.21 12.13 -8.80
C LEU A 207 2.57 13.32 -9.53
N PHE A 208 3.22 14.49 -9.52
CA PHE A 208 2.70 15.65 -10.25
C PHE A 208 2.63 15.40 -11.75
N LYS A 209 3.70 14.87 -12.36
CA LYS A 209 3.70 14.51 -13.79
C LYS A 209 2.60 13.51 -14.13
N PHE A 210 2.35 12.53 -13.27
CA PHE A 210 1.29 11.55 -13.50
C PHE A 210 -0.10 12.22 -13.57
N TRP A 211 -0.42 13.10 -12.61
CA TRP A 211 -1.73 13.75 -12.56
C TRP A 211 -1.88 14.87 -13.60
N ASP A 212 -0.80 15.60 -13.92
CA ASP A 212 -0.81 16.66 -14.92
C ASP A 212 -1.11 16.10 -16.34
N ASN A 213 -0.40 15.05 -16.74
CA ASN A 213 -0.60 14.36 -18.02
C ASN A 213 -2.03 13.80 -18.20
N LYS A 214 -2.78 13.65 -17.11
CA LYS A 214 -4.16 13.16 -17.14
C LYS A 214 -5.19 14.29 -17.15
N ASN A 215 -4.84 15.48 -16.68
CA ASN A 215 -5.69 16.67 -16.77
C ASN A 215 -5.62 17.31 -18.17
N THR A 216 -4.52 17.14 -18.91
CA THR A 216 -4.35 17.69 -20.26
C THR A 216 -4.95 16.83 -21.38
N GLY A 217 -5.59 15.70 -21.04
CA GLY A 217 -6.14 14.73 -22.00
C GLY A 217 -7.67 14.69 -22.09
N SER A 218 -8.36 15.69 -21.51
CA SER A 218 -9.81 15.86 -21.55
C SER A 218 -10.23 17.01 -22.46
#